data_AF-A0A0D8XF76-F1
#
_entry.id   AF-A0A0D8XF76-F1
#
_cell.length_a   1.000
_cell.length_b   1.000
_cell.length_c   1.000
_cell.angle_alpha   90.00
_cell.angle_beta   90.00
_cell.angle_gamma   90.00
#
_symmetry.space_group_name_H-M   'P 1'
#
loop_
_entity.id
_entity.type
_entity.pdbx_description
1 polymer ?
#
loop_
_entity_poly.entity_id
_entity_poly.type
_entity_poly.pdbx_seq_one_letter_code
_entity_poly.pdbx_strand_id
1 'polypeptide(L)'
;MVSQAILWAAHILPFGLLWLACLTGFIPVIELVPDCDCLHHLVLYAPVYAVLLLGVYASLSVVHGVVTFNDCPSAKEELLREIQEARDDLKRRKII
;
A
#
# COMPACT_ATOMS: atom_id res chain seq x y z
N MET A 1 -11.48 20.56 -0.72
CA MET A 1 -11.60 19.36 0.13
C MET A 1 -12.84 18.51 -0.21
N VAL A 2 -14.01 19.12 -0.46
CA VAL A 2 -15.25 18.39 -0.80
C VAL A 2 -15.18 17.58 -2.11
N SER A 3 -14.44 18.06 -3.13
CA SER A 3 -14.34 17.39 -4.44
C SER A 3 -13.69 15.99 -4.37
N GLN A 4 -12.67 15.81 -3.53
CA GLN A 4 -11.97 14.52 -3.41
C GLN A 4 -12.85 13.46 -2.74
N ALA A 5 -13.56 13.82 -1.66
CA ALA A 5 -14.44 12.88 -0.96
C ALA A 5 -15.57 12.36 -1.86
N ILE A 6 -16.15 13.22 -2.71
CA ILE A 6 -17.20 12.85 -3.67
C ILE A 6 -16.64 11.88 -4.72
N LEU A 7 -15.44 12.14 -5.23
CA LEU A 7 -14.77 11.25 -6.17
C LEU A 7 -14.53 9.87 -5.57
N TRP A 8 -13.99 9.78 -4.35
CA TRP A 8 -13.78 8.49 -3.69
C TRP A 8 -15.09 7.77 -3.39
N ALA A 9 -16.10 8.50 -2.92
CA ALA A 9 -17.44 7.95 -2.68
C ALA A 9 -18.05 7.39 -3.98
N ALA A 10 -17.90 8.09 -5.10
CA ALA A 10 -18.42 7.64 -6.40
C ALA A 10 -17.79 6.33 -6.89
N HIS A 11 -16.55 6.02 -6.50
CA HIS A 11 -15.89 4.75 -6.87
C HIS A 11 -16.15 3.62 -5.87
N ILE A 12 -16.17 3.92 -4.57
CA ILE A 12 -16.32 2.91 -3.51
C ILE A 12 -17.77 2.43 -3.42
N LEU A 13 -18.73 3.34 -3.58
CA LEU A 13 -20.15 3.07 -3.44
C LEU A 13 -20.67 1.99 -4.44
N PRO A 14 -20.38 2.04 -5.76
CA PRO A 14 -20.80 0.98 -6.68
C PRO A 14 -20.15 -0.37 -6.36
N PHE A 15 -18.91 -0.38 -5.87
CA PHE A 15 -18.24 -1.62 -5.47
C PHE A 15 -18.91 -2.27 -4.25
N GLY A 16 -19.27 -1.47 -3.24
CA GLY A 16 -20.03 -1.95 -2.08
C GLY A 16 -21.45 -2.40 -2.45
N LEU A 17 -22.13 -1.68 -3.35
CA LEU A 17 -23.44 -2.06 -3.87
C LEU A 17 -23.40 -3.37 -4.66
N LEU A 18 -22.36 -3.56 -5.48
CA LEU A 18 -22.16 -4.82 -6.22
C LEU A 18 -21.96 -6.00 -5.27
N TRP A 19 -21.15 -5.84 -4.23
CA TRP A 19 -20.96 -6.87 -3.21
C TRP A 19 -22.27 -7.21 -2.48
N LEU A 20 -23.05 -6.20 -2.09
CA LEU A 20 -24.37 -6.42 -1.48
C LEU A 20 -25.35 -7.10 -2.46
N ALA A 21 -25.34 -6.73 -3.74
CA ALA A 21 -26.18 -7.36 -4.77
C ALA A 21 -25.82 -8.83 -5.00
N CYS A 22 -24.54 -9.19 -4.89
CA CYS A 22 -24.09 -10.58 -4.88
C CYS A 22 -24.57 -11.34 -3.63
N LEU A 23 -24.59 -10.70 -2.46
CA LEU A 23 -25.08 -11.32 -1.22
C LEU A 23 -26.60 -11.52 -1.19
N THR A 24 -27.37 -10.58 -1.76
CA THR A 24 -28.84 -10.65 -1.77
C THR A 24 -29.40 -11.58 -2.86
N GLY A 25 -28.55 -12.24 -3.65
CA GLY A 25 -28.97 -13.16 -4.71
C GLY A 25 -29.64 -12.47 -5.90
N PHE A 26 -29.51 -11.14 -6.03
CA PHE A 26 -30.10 -10.39 -7.15
C PHE A 26 -29.45 -10.74 -8.49
N ILE A 27 -28.20 -11.19 -8.48
CA ILE A 27 -27.51 -11.74 -9.64
C ILE A 27 -27.38 -13.26 -9.42
N PRO A 28 -27.97 -14.11 -10.28
CA PRO A 28 -27.93 -15.57 -10.13
C PRO A 28 -26.55 -16.18 -10.49
N VAL A 29 -25.45 -15.51 -10.13
CA VAL A 29 -24.09 -16.06 -10.30
C VAL A 29 -23.85 -17.19 -9.31
N ILE A 30 -24.44 -17.11 -8.12
CA ILE A 30 -24.28 -18.13 -7.07
C ILE A 30 -25.02 -19.43 -7.43
N GLU A 31 -26.15 -19.35 -8.14
CA GLU A 31 -26.90 -20.53 -8.59
C GLU A 31 -26.24 -21.28 -9.76
N LEU A 32 -25.35 -20.63 -10.52
CA LEU A 32 -24.64 -21.24 -11.64
C LEU A 32 -23.39 -22.03 -11.20
N VAL A 33 -22.93 -21.82 -9.97
CA VAL A 33 -21.73 -22.47 -9.42
C VAL A 33 -22.16 -23.62 -8.50
N PRO A 34 -21.57 -24.82 -8.61
CA PRO A 34 -21.97 -25.98 -7.81
C PRO A 34 -21.95 -25.67 -6.30
N ASP A 35 -22.96 -26.19 -5.58
CA ASP A 35 -23.18 -26.07 -4.14
C ASP A 35 -21.90 -26.44 -3.35
N CYS A 36 -21.05 -25.45 -3.13
CA CYS A 36 -19.84 -25.57 -2.35
C CYS A 36 -19.91 -24.48 -1.29
N ASP A 37 -20.22 -24.89 -0.05
CA ASP A 37 -20.36 -23.99 1.11
C ASP A 37 -19.15 -23.05 1.27
N CYS A 38 -17.97 -23.51 0.84
CA CYS A 38 -16.72 -22.75 0.83
C CYS A 38 -16.81 -21.45 0.02
N LEU A 39 -17.51 -21.46 -1.13
CA LEU A 39 -17.60 -20.28 -2.00
C LEU A 39 -18.52 -19.23 -1.40
N HIS A 40 -19.61 -19.65 -0.76
CA HIS A 40 -20.53 -18.74 -0.09
C HIS A 40 -19.82 -18.02 1.06
N HIS A 41 -19.03 -18.75 1.86
CA HIS A 41 -18.17 -18.14 2.88
C HIS A 41 -17.12 -17.20 2.28
N LEU A 42 -16.51 -17.55 1.15
CA LEU A 42 -15.52 -16.71 0.48
C LEU A 42 -16.12 -15.37 0.01
N VAL A 43 -17.34 -15.38 -0.54
CA VAL A 43 -18.06 -14.17 -0.98
C VAL A 43 -18.48 -13.31 0.20
N LEU A 44 -18.94 -13.93 1.30
CA LEU A 44 -19.30 -13.24 2.53
C LEU A 44 -18.11 -12.51 3.16
N TYR A 45 -16.95 -13.16 3.22
CA TYR A 45 -15.72 -12.59 3.79
C TYR A 45 -14.81 -11.92 2.75
N ALA A 46 -15.25 -11.77 1.50
CA ALA A 46 -14.51 -11.13 0.42
C ALA A 46 -13.87 -9.78 0.79
N PRO A 47 -14.57 -8.82 1.45
CA PRO A 47 -13.94 -7.55 1.84
C PRO A 47 -12.82 -7.74 2.86
N VAL A 48 -12.92 -8.73 3.76
CA VAL A 48 -11.87 -9.03 4.75
C VAL A 48 -10.63 -9.59 4.06
N TYR A 49 -10.82 -10.52 3.13
CA TYR A 49 -9.72 -11.07 2.34
C TYR A 49 -9.05 -10.00 1.46
N ALA A 50 -9.82 -9.06 0.89
CA ALA A 50 -9.27 -7.96 0.10
C ALA A 50 -8.34 -7.06 0.93
N VAL A 51 -8.75 -6.69 2.14
CA VAL A 51 -7.91 -5.88 3.06
C VAL A 51 -6.66 -6.65 3.48
N LEU A 52 -6.79 -7.95 3.78
CA LEU A 52 -5.66 -8.79 4.17
C LEU A 52 -4.62 -8.89 3.04
N LEU A 53 -5.06 -9.17 1.80
CA LEU A 53 -4.19 -9.24 0.63
C LEU A 53 -3.50 -7.90 0.35
N LEU A 54 -4.23 -6.78 0.46
CA LEU A 54 -3.66 -5.45 0.31
C LEU A 54 -2.60 -5.18 1.38
N GLY A 55 -2.85 -5.57 2.64
CA GLY A 55 -1.90 -5.43 3.74
C GLY A 55 -0.63 -6.26 3.53
N VAL A 56 -0.76 -7.50 3.07
CA VAL A 56 0.38 -8.35 2.71
C VAL A 56 1.16 -7.74 1.55
N TYR A 57 0.48 -7.29 0.50
CA TYR A 57 1.10 -6.62 -0.65
C TYR A 57 1.87 -5.37 -0.23
N ALA A 58 1.28 -4.51 0.60
CA ALA A 58 1.93 -3.31 1.12
C ALA A 58 3.18 -3.66 1.94
N SER A 59 3.08 -4.67 2.81
CA SER A 59 4.22 -5.13 3.62
C SER A 59 5.35 -5.67 2.75
N LEU A 60 5.03 -6.51 1.76
CA LEU A 60 6.00 -7.04 0.82
C LEU A 60 6.64 -5.94 -0.03
N SER A 61 5.86 -4.95 -0.47
CA SER A 61 6.37 -3.80 -1.21
C SER A 61 7.36 -2.98 -0.39
N VAL A 62 7.08 -2.74 0.89
CA VAL A 62 8.01 -2.06 1.80
C VAL A 62 9.27 -2.90 2.03
N VAL A 63 9.14 -4.19 2.33
CA VAL A 63 10.29 -5.09 2.52
C VAL A 63 11.15 -5.15 1.27
N HIS A 64 10.53 -5.27 0.09
CA HIS A 64 11.23 -5.21 -1.19
C HIS A 64 11.94 -3.86 -1.36
N GLY A 65 11.28 -2.74 -1.05
CA GLY A 65 11.89 -1.41 -1.06
C GLY A 65 13.11 -1.30 -0.15
N VAL A 66 13.06 -1.89 1.05
CA VAL A 66 14.17 -1.90 2.00
C VAL A 66 15.32 -2.79 1.52
N VAL A 67 15.03 -3.99 1.01
CA VAL A 67 16.05 -4.91 0.48
C VAL A 67 16.69 -4.35 -0.80
N THR A 68 15.91 -3.67 -1.65
CA THR A 68 16.38 -3.03 -2.88
C THR A 68 16.96 -1.63 -2.65
N PHE A 69 16.86 -1.07 -1.43
CA PHE A 69 17.71 0.03 -0.97
C PHE A 69 19.13 -0.51 -0.81
N ASN A 70 19.73 -0.86 -1.95
CA ASN A 70 21.14 -1.11 -2.11
C ASN A 70 21.85 0.08 -1.47
N ASP A 71 22.61 -0.20 -0.41
CA ASP A 71 23.44 0.79 0.26
C ASP A 71 24.03 1.70 -0.81
N CYS A 72 23.88 3.01 -0.65
CA CYS A 72 24.46 3.98 -1.58
C CYS A 72 25.80 4.41 -0.97
N PRO A 73 26.87 3.59 -1.08
CA PRO A 73 28.15 3.89 -0.45
C PRO A 73 28.73 5.19 -1.02
N SER A 74 28.47 5.46 -2.30
CA SER A 74 28.84 6.70 -2.97
C SER A 74 28.22 7.93 -2.30
N ALA A 75 26.91 7.91 -1.99
CA ALA A 75 26.27 9.04 -1.30
C ALA A 75 26.81 9.22 0.12
N LYS A 76 27.15 8.13 0.81
CA LYS A 76 27.79 8.19 2.12
C LYS A 76 29.20 8.79 2.05
N GLU A 77 30.01 8.41 1.06
CA GLU A 77 31.37 8.93 0.88
C GLU A 77 31.35 10.42 0.48
N GLU A 78 30.45 10.83 -0.42
CA GLU A 78 30.26 12.25 -0.80
C GLU A 78 29.91 13.10 0.43
N LEU A 79 28.94 12.66 1.23
CA LEU A 79 28.53 13.34 2.46
C LEU A 79 29.66 13.43 3.49
N LEU A 80 30.45 12.37 3.66
CA LEU A 80 31.59 12.39 4.58
C LEU A 80 32.67 13.38 4.13
N ARG A 81 32.91 13.50 2.81
CA ARG A 81 33.83 14.49 2.26
C ARG A 81 33.38 15.92 2.53
N GLU A 82 32.09 16.22 2.30
CA GLU A 82 31.52 17.53 2.60
C GLU A 82 31.64 17.89 4.09
N ILE A 83 31.40 16.94 4.99
CA ILE A 83 31.57 17.13 6.44
C ILE A 83 33.03 17.46 6.77
N GLN A 84 33.98 16.76 6.15
CA GLN A 84 35.41 16.98 6.39
C GLN A 84 35.83 18.39 5.93
N GLU A 85 35.40 18.80 4.73
CA GLU A 85 35.66 20.15 4.20
C GLU A 85 35.06 21.24 5.08
N ALA A 86 33.80 21.07 5.52
CA ALA A 86 33.15 22.01 6.43
C ALA A 86 33.87 22.11 7.78
N ARG A 87 34.34 20.98 8.34
CA ARG A 87 35.13 20.99 9.59
C ARG A 87 36.45 21.72 9.43
N ASP A 88 37.13 21.54 8.30
CA ASP A 88 38.40 22.22 8.03
C ASP A 88 38.21 23.73 7.78
N ASP A 89 37.10 24.14 7.16
CA ASP A 89 36.75 25.56 7.05
C ASP A 89 36.45 26.19 8.41
N LEU A 90 35.71 25.49 9.28
CA LEU A 90 35.41 25.96 10.64
C LEU A 90 36.68 26.08 11.51
N LYS A 91 37.62 25.14 11.40
CA LYS A 91 38.95 25.24 12.02
C LYS A 91 39.76 26.42 11.49
N ARG A 92 39.74 26.65 10.16
CA ARG A 92 40.40 27.83 9.55
C ARG A 92 39.83 29.14 10.08
N ARG A 93 38.52 29.19 10.30
CA ARG A 93 37.82 30.34 10.89
C ARG A 93 37.98 30.44 12.41
N LYS A 94 38.64 29.48 13.07
CA LYS A 94 38.80 29.38 14.55
C LYS A 94 37.46 29.38 15.31
N ILE A 95 36.40 28.88 14.68
CA ILE A 95 35.09 28.75 15.30
C ILE A 95 35.03 27.46 16.16
N ILE A 96 35.84 26.46 15.78
CA ILE A 96 36.06 25.18 16.48
C ILE A 96 37.56 24.88 16.50
#